data_AF-A0A8H6W6F7-F1
#
_entry.id   AF-A0A8H6W6F7-F1
#
_cell.length_a   1.000
_cell.length_b   1.000
_cell.length_c   1.000
_cell.angle_alpha   90.00
_cell.angle_beta   90.00
_cell.angle_gamma   90.00
#
_symmetry.space_group_name_H-M   'P 1'
#
loop_
_entity.id
_entity.type
_entity.pdbx_description
1 polymer ?
#
loop_
_entity_poly.entity_id
_entity_poly.type
_entity_poly.pdbx_seq_one_letter_code
_entity_poly.pdbx_strand_id
1 'polypeptide(L)'
;MRKKLQVLPTRRQMTPAAEDDENMPISDMLMLGLISLHAQRYLNERRVIPKGNILSVLLEDWKTGFPDFFRSYLRVTPATFDALLDAIQDDPVFHNNSDTAEQLAVDSQLAVALYRFGHYGNGVSVRKVGLQLGLGFGTVVKSTRRVIAALCRDRVRKSAIRWPTEEEKEQAKEWVEEHSCPAWRDGWLMVDGTLIPLYARPAHFGNNWFDRKSNYSLNVQTCGLSTTESVFQAANTMQLRGRKLRIPSEFVVLLPNGEWIWADSAYPLQLWLMAPYKAPMKFQDWNEIFNYYVTNVRVRSEHAVGYLKGRFCSLHGLRLRIDDQEHIGFATYWIIACMVVHNFAMVHERNIDMDTDAFFLEGLQHVQAEVAEAGAIDADARDIELAAAEERRCEIKEMLFDFLRTENSNDENDVA
;
A
#
# COMPACT_ATOMS: atom_id res chain seq x y z
N MET A 1 58.60 16.59 5.20
CA MET A 1 59.27 15.30 4.95
C MET A 1 58.23 14.18 4.98
N ARG A 2 57.84 13.67 3.81
CA ARG A 2 56.77 12.67 3.62
C ARG A 2 57.24 11.29 4.13
N LYS A 3 56.53 10.72 5.12
CA LYS A 3 56.68 9.32 5.53
C LYS A 3 56.18 8.43 4.38
N LYS A 4 57.10 7.66 3.78
CA LYS A 4 56.78 6.64 2.77
C LYS A 4 56.01 5.50 3.43
N LEU A 5 54.87 5.12 2.82
CA LEU A 5 54.19 3.85 3.06
C LEU A 5 55.19 2.70 2.90
N GLN A 6 55.25 1.81 3.89
CA GLN A 6 55.90 0.51 3.75
C GLN A 6 55.08 -0.34 2.79
N VAL A 7 55.71 -0.69 1.66
CA VAL A 7 55.20 -1.64 0.69
C VAL A 7 55.34 -3.04 1.29
N LEU A 8 54.22 -3.73 1.50
CA LEU A 8 54.19 -5.16 1.83
C LEU A 8 54.90 -5.97 0.73
N PRO A 9 55.65 -7.03 1.07
CA PRO A 9 56.44 -7.76 0.09
C PRO A 9 55.54 -8.43 -0.95
N THR A 10 55.87 -8.20 -2.21
CA THR A 10 55.29 -8.85 -3.39
C THR A 10 55.38 -10.36 -3.22
N ARG A 11 54.24 -11.03 -3.28
CA ARG A 11 54.05 -12.49 -3.19
C ARG A 11 55.05 -13.18 -4.12
N ARG A 12 55.91 -14.04 -3.56
CA ARG A 12 56.81 -14.95 -4.31
C ARG A 12 55.99 -15.62 -5.42
N GLN A 13 56.35 -15.37 -6.66
CA GLN A 13 55.97 -16.26 -7.76
C GLN A 13 56.67 -17.59 -7.50
N MET A 14 55.90 -18.60 -7.12
CA MET A 14 56.34 -19.99 -7.17
C MET A 14 56.44 -20.34 -8.66
N THR A 15 57.67 -20.42 -9.18
CA THR A 15 57.96 -21.19 -10.38
C THR A 15 57.76 -22.67 -10.04
N PRO A 16 56.94 -23.43 -10.79
CA PRO A 16 56.85 -24.87 -10.57
C PRO A 16 58.10 -25.51 -11.15
N ALA A 17 58.98 -25.98 -10.26
CA ALA A 17 60.02 -26.92 -10.62
C ALA A 17 59.41 -28.32 -10.63
N ALA A 18 59.31 -28.86 -11.85
CA ALA A 18 59.54 -30.24 -12.27
C ALA A 18 58.70 -31.41 -11.71
N GLU A 19 58.42 -32.34 -12.63
CA GLU A 19 58.26 -33.79 -12.44
C GLU A 19 56.85 -34.32 -12.11
N ASP A 20 56.33 -35.10 -13.07
CA ASP A 20 55.36 -36.21 -12.99
C ASP A 20 54.09 -36.02 -12.15
N ASP A 21 53.03 -35.48 -12.77
CA ASP A 21 51.69 -35.41 -12.17
C ASP A 21 50.61 -36.06 -13.06
N GLU A 22 50.90 -37.26 -13.58
CA GLU A 22 49.90 -38.09 -14.27
C GLU A 22 49.08 -38.98 -13.30
N ASN A 23 49.21 -38.80 -11.98
CA ASN A 23 48.53 -39.67 -11.02
C ASN A 23 48.08 -38.98 -9.71
N MET A 24 47.66 -37.70 -9.79
CA MET A 24 47.00 -37.06 -8.65
C MET A 24 45.71 -37.83 -8.28
N PRO A 25 45.57 -38.32 -7.04
CA PRO A 25 44.34 -38.95 -6.58
C PRO A 25 43.16 -37.99 -6.75
N ILE A 26 42.02 -38.50 -7.23
CA ILE A 26 40.80 -37.70 -7.45
C ILE A 26 40.39 -36.93 -6.17
N SER A 27 40.66 -37.51 -4.99
CA SER A 27 40.43 -36.88 -3.70
C SER A 27 41.20 -35.57 -3.52
N ASP A 28 42.45 -35.52 -3.96
CA ASP A 28 43.34 -34.37 -3.77
C ASP A 28 42.99 -33.27 -4.78
N MET A 29 42.63 -33.67 -6.01
CA MET A 29 42.10 -32.75 -7.02
C MET A 29 40.78 -32.10 -6.56
N LEU A 30 39.88 -32.88 -5.95
CA LEU A 30 38.62 -32.37 -5.39
C LEU A 30 38.88 -31.46 -4.17
N MET A 31 39.81 -31.80 -3.29
CA MET A 31 40.18 -30.98 -2.14
C MET A 31 40.80 -29.65 -2.56
N LEU A 32 41.71 -29.64 -3.53
CA LEU A 32 42.28 -28.42 -4.10
C LEU A 32 41.21 -27.58 -4.81
N GLY A 33 40.29 -28.23 -5.52
CA GLY A 33 39.12 -27.59 -6.11
C GLY A 33 38.25 -26.91 -5.06
N LEU A 34 37.90 -27.60 -3.98
CA LEU A 34 37.13 -27.07 -2.85
C LEU A 34 37.86 -25.93 -2.14
N ILE A 35 39.17 -26.05 -1.89
CA ILE A 35 39.97 -24.99 -1.28
C ILE A 35 39.98 -23.75 -2.17
N SER A 36 40.15 -23.90 -3.48
CA SER A 36 40.08 -22.79 -4.43
C SER A 36 38.69 -22.14 -4.45
N LEU A 37 37.63 -22.95 -4.43
CA LEU A 37 36.23 -22.50 -4.35
C LEU A 37 35.94 -21.74 -3.04
N HIS A 38 36.46 -22.22 -1.91
CA HIS A 38 36.31 -21.58 -0.61
C HIS A 38 37.23 -20.36 -0.42
N ALA A 39 38.37 -20.31 -1.09
CA ALA A 39 39.26 -19.16 -1.10
C ALA A 39 38.69 -18.01 -1.97
N GLN A 40 37.87 -18.33 -2.97
CA GLN A 40 37.19 -17.35 -3.81
C GLN A 40 35.76 -17.12 -3.35
N ARG A 41 35.52 -15.98 -2.68
CA ARG A 41 34.15 -15.59 -2.29
C ARG A 41 33.18 -15.48 -3.49
N TYR A 42 33.69 -15.28 -4.70
CA TYR A 42 32.91 -15.17 -5.93
C TYR A 42 33.61 -15.91 -7.07
N LEU A 43 32.87 -16.77 -7.77
CA LEU A 43 33.34 -17.53 -8.93
C LEU A 43 33.52 -16.68 -10.19
N ASN A 44 32.81 -15.55 -10.27
CA ASN A 44 32.85 -14.64 -11.42
C ASN A 44 33.65 -13.39 -11.07
N GLU A 45 34.40 -12.88 -12.06
CA GLU A 45 35.11 -11.60 -11.96
C GLU A 45 34.14 -10.46 -11.65
N ARG A 46 34.45 -9.66 -10.62
CA ARG A 46 33.66 -8.47 -10.28
C ARG A 46 34.12 -7.29 -11.12
N ARG A 47 33.31 -6.92 -12.11
CA ARG A 47 33.48 -5.66 -12.83
C ARG A 47 32.90 -4.50 -12.02
N VAL A 48 33.65 -3.41 -11.91
CA VAL A 48 33.13 -2.16 -11.35
C VAL A 48 32.11 -1.59 -12.33
N ILE A 49 30.89 -1.35 -11.84
CA ILE A 49 29.82 -0.76 -12.63
C ILE A 49 29.68 0.69 -12.18
N PRO A 50 29.87 1.70 -13.07
CA PRO A 50 29.58 3.10 -12.75
C PRO A 50 28.10 3.28 -12.37
N LYS A 51 27.83 4.08 -11.34
CA LYS A 51 26.48 4.33 -10.83
C LYS A 51 26.24 5.82 -10.66
N GLY A 52 24.97 6.21 -10.65
CA GLY A 52 24.53 7.57 -10.34
C GLY A 52 24.63 7.90 -8.86
N ASN A 53 24.36 9.16 -8.55
CA ASN A 53 24.42 9.77 -7.22
C ASN A 53 23.09 10.40 -6.82
N ILE A 54 21.97 9.97 -7.40
CA ILE A 54 20.65 10.60 -7.16
C ILE A 54 20.29 10.60 -5.67
N LEU A 55 20.71 9.58 -4.91
CA LEU A 55 20.43 9.49 -3.48
C LEU A 55 21.06 10.64 -2.68
N SER A 56 22.31 11.01 -2.96
CA SER A 56 22.96 12.13 -2.26
C SER A 56 22.31 13.44 -2.65
N VAL A 57 22.04 13.64 -3.95
CA VAL A 57 21.34 14.84 -4.45
C VAL A 57 19.95 14.99 -3.80
N LEU A 58 19.21 13.89 -3.64
CA LEU A 58 17.90 13.91 -2.97
C LEU A 58 18.01 14.40 -1.52
N LEU A 59 18.95 13.84 -0.75
CA LEU A 59 19.04 14.09 0.69
C LEU A 59 19.77 15.39 1.04
N GLU A 60 20.75 15.79 0.25
CA GLU A 60 21.63 16.94 0.53
C GLU A 60 21.15 18.22 -0.18
N ASP A 61 20.71 18.13 -1.44
CA ASP A 61 20.36 19.30 -2.26
C ASP A 61 18.85 19.50 -2.35
N TRP A 62 18.10 18.48 -2.77
CA TRP A 62 16.69 18.65 -3.12
C TRP A 62 15.77 18.75 -1.90
N LYS A 63 16.12 18.07 -0.80
CA LYS A 63 15.35 18.14 0.43
C LYS A 63 15.14 19.58 0.92
N THR A 64 16.17 20.43 0.80
CA THR A 64 16.16 21.84 1.25
C THR A 64 15.99 22.82 0.10
N GLY A 65 16.71 22.63 -1.01
CA GLY A 65 16.73 23.58 -2.13
C GLY A 65 15.58 23.40 -3.15
N PHE A 66 14.99 22.20 -3.23
CA PHE A 66 14.05 21.83 -4.28
C PHE A 66 12.95 20.87 -3.74
N PRO A 67 12.14 21.29 -2.75
CA PRO A 67 11.21 20.42 -2.04
C PRO A 67 10.17 19.75 -2.96
N ASP A 68 9.77 20.41 -4.06
CA ASP A 68 8.85 19.82 -5.05
C ASP A 68 9.48 18.64 -5.81
N PHE A 69 10.76 18.75 -6.15
CA PHE A 69 11.51 17.66 -6.77
C PHE A 69 11.74 16.52 -5.76
N PHE A 70 12.03 16.84 -4.50
CA PHE A 70 12.11 15.84 -3.43
C PHE A 70 10.78 15.09 -3.28
N ARG A 71 9.66 15.83 -3.20
CA ARG A 71 8.32 15.28 -3.05
C ARG A 71 7.90 14.45 -4.26
N SER A 72 8.23 14.85 -5.48
CA SER A 72 7.91 14.02 -6.66
C SER A 72 8.65 12.66 -6.66
N TYR A 73 9.87 12.60 -6.12
CA TYR A 73 10.65 11.36 -6.04
C TYR A 73 10.25 10.47 -4.85
N LEU A 74 10.04 11.05 -3.67
CA LEU A 74 9.81 10.30 -2.42
C LEU A 74 8.34 10.29 -1.97
N ARG A 75 7.47 11.04 -2.67
CA ARG A 75 6.01 11.10 -2.50
C ARG A 75 5.53 11.60 -1.13
N VAL A 76 6.43 12.28 -0.42
CA VAL A 76 6.20 12.95 0.87
C VAL A 76 7.01 14.24 0.89
N THR A 77 6.54 15.25 1.63
CA THR A 77 7.31 16.49 1.84
C THR A 77 8.58 16.23 2.66
N PRO A 78 9.58 17.13 2.62
CA PRO A 78 10.74 17.06 3.50
C PRO A 78 10.38 16.99 5.00
N ALA A 79 9.38 17.76 5.43
CA ALA A 79 8.91 17.75 6.82
C ALA A 79 8.31 16.39 7.21
N THR A 80 7.46 15.81 6.34
CA THR A 80 6.92 14.46 6.53
C THR A 80 8.03 13.41 6.56
N PHE A 81 9.05 13.55 5.69
CA PHE A 81 10.20 12.65 5.67
C PHE A 81 10.97 12.66 6.99
N ASP A 82 11.22 13.85 7.55
CA ASP A 82 11.93 13.99 8.83
C ASP A 82 11.11 13.40 9.98
N ALA A 83 9.81 13.67 10.02
CA ALA A 83 8.92 13.06 11.02
C ALA A 83 8.86 11.53 10.89
N LEU A 84 8.87 10.97 9.67
CA LEU A 84 8.95 9.53 9.45
C LEU A 84 10.28 8.95 9.91
N LEU A 85 11.38 9.65 9.62
CA LEU A 85 12.72 9.24 10.03
C LEU A 85 12.79 9.17 11.56
N ASP A 86 12.33 10.21 12.26
CA ASP A 86 12.25 10.24 13.71
C ASP A 86 11.39 9.11 14.28
N ALA A 87 10.30 8.75 13.59
CA ALA A 87 9.42 7.67 14.00
C ALA A 87 10.02 6.26 13.84
N ILE A 88 11.07 6.07 13.04
CA ILE A 88 11.64 4.73 12.76
C ILE A 88 13.11 4.56 13.12
N GLN A 89 13.89 5.65 13.29
CA GLN A 89 15.35 5.59 13.38
C GLN A 89 15.89 4.69 14.50
N ASP A 90 15.17 4.60 15.62
CA ASP A 90 15.57 3.81 16.79
C ASP A 90 15.17 2.33 16.69
N ASP A 91 14.57 1.86 15.58
CA ASP A 91 14.19 0.46 15.46
C ASP A 91 15.43 -0.46 15.38
N PRO A 92 15.49 -1.55 16.17
CA PRO A 92 16.62 -2.48 16.17
C PRO A 92 16.95 -3.07 14.79
N VAL A 93 16.01 -3.08 13.84
CA VAL A 93 16.22 -3.57 12.46
C VAL A 93 17.27 -2.73 11.70
N PHE A 94 17.53 -1.49 12.14
CA PHE A 94 18.54 -0.61 11.57
C PHE A 94 19.93 -0.79 12.18
N HIS A 95 20.04 -1.55 13.26
CA HIS A 95 21.30 -1.86 13.91
C HIS A 95 21.77 -3.26 13.51
N ASN A 96 23.07 -3.40 13.23
CA ASN A 96 23.70 -4.69 13.02
C ASN A 96 24.69 -4.97 14.17
N ASN A 97 24.95 -6.24 14.46
CA ASN A 97 25.93 -6.65 15.47
C ASN A 97 27.35 -6.75 14.87
N SER A 98 27.69 -5.89 13.92
CA SER A 98 28.94 -5.99 13.15
C SER A 98 29.87 -4.83 13.47
N ASP A 99 30.99 -5.13 14.13
CA ASP A 99 32.01 -4.14 14.50
C ASP A 99 32.78 -3.54 13.30
N THR A 100 32.62 -4.11 12.10
CA THR A 100 33.46 -3.77 10.92
C THR A 100 32.69 -3.19 9.74
N ALA A 101 31.36 -3.25 9.75
CA ALA A 101 30.55 -2.89 8.59
C ALA A 101 29.38 -2.01 9.03
N GLU A 102 29.57 -0.70 8.86
CA GLU A 102 28.52 0.27 9.10
C GLU A 102 27.34 0.00 8.16
N GLN A 103 26.15 -0.01 8.76
CA GLN A 103 24.92 -0.08 8.00
C GLN A 103 24.68 1.27 7.31
N LEU A 104 24.09 1.23 6.11
CA LEU A 104 23.65 2.45 5.41
C LEU A 104 22.76 3.29 6.35
N ALA A 105 22.97 4.60 6.40
CA ALA A 105 22.19 5.50 7.25
C ALA A 105 20.66 5.35 7.05
N VAL A 106 19.89 5.57 8.12
CA VAL A 106 18.45 5.25 8.11
C VAL A 106 17.67 6.14 7.14
N ASP A 107 18.04 7.42 7.03
CA ASP A 107 17.52 8.37 6.05
C ASP A 107 17.69 7.87 4.60
N SER A 108 18.85 7.34 4.28
CA SER A 108 19.18 6.73 2.99
C SER A 108 18.36 5.46 2.76
N GLN A 109 18.17 4.63 3.79
CA GLN A 109 17.31 3.46 3.68
C GLN A 109 15.84 3.84 3.46
N LEU A 110 15.35 4.86 4.18
CA LEU A 110 14.00 5.41 4.06
C LEU A 110 13.76 5.98 2.66
N ALA A 111 14.67 6.81 2.15
CA ALA A 111 14.60 7.37 0.80
C ALA A 111 14.54 6.27 -0.27
N VAL A 112 15.33 5.20 -0.13
CA VAL A 112 15.27 4.04 -1.05
C VAL A 112 13.91 3.35 -1.01
N ALA A 113 13.32 3.18 0.17
CA ALA A 113 12.01 2.54 0.31
C ALA A 113 10.90 3.42 -0.30
N LEU A 114 10.87 4.70 0.05
CA LEU A 114 9.90 5.67 -0.47
C LEU A 114 10.01 5.82 -1.99
N TYR A 115 11.23 5.90 -2.54
CA TYR A 115 11.45 5.90 -3.98
C TYR A 115 10.83 4.66 -4.63
N ARG A 116 10.96 3.48 -4.02
CA ARG A 116 10.35 2.25 -4.54
C ARG A 116 8.83 2.19 -4.36
N PHE A 117 8.28 2.83 -3.33
CA PHE A 117 6.83 2.92 -3.14
C PHE A 117 6.19 3.87 -4.17
N GLY A 118 6.87 4.97 -4.47
CA GLY A 118 6.39 6.04 -5.35
C GLY A 118 6.52 5.79 -6.85
N HIS A 119 7.02 4.63 -7.26
CA HIS A 119 7.30 4.35 -8.67
C HIS A 119 6.95 2.89 -9.02
N TYR A 120 6.67 2.64 -10.30
CA TYR A 120 6.32 1.32 -10.82
C TYR A 120 6.87 1.09 -12.23
N GLY A 121 6.61 -0.10 -12.80
CA GLY A 121 7.10 -0.47 -14.13
C GLY A 121 8.58 -0.87 -14.17
N ASN A 122 9.18 -0.83 -15.36
CA ASN A 122 10.55 -1.34 -15.56
C ASN A 122 11.64 -0.46 -14.94
N GLY A 123 11.36 0.83 -14.71
CA GLY A 123 12.24 1.80 -14.06
C GLY A 123 12.64 1.38 -12.63
N VAL A 124 11.74 0.75 -11.89
CA VAL A 124 11.94 0.41 -10.47
C VAL A 124 12.48 -0.99 -10.20
N SER A 125 12.98 -1.69 -11.22
CA SER A 125 13.69 -2.94 -10.98
C SER A 125 14.86 -2.71 -10.02
N VAL A 126 15.12 -3.65 -9.11
CA VAL A 126 16.22 -3.56 -8.12
C VAL A 126 17.55 -3.16 -8.76
N ARG A 127 17.81 -3.66 -9.97
CA ARG A 127 18.99 -3.31 -10.77
C ARG A 127 19.00 -1.83 -11.13
N LYS A 128 17.93 -1.30 -11.74
CA LYS A 128 17.87 0.10 -12.15
C LYS A 128 17.89 1.06 -10.95
N VAL A 129 17.15 0.75 -9.88
CA VAL A 129 17.18 1.52 -8.63
C VAL A 129 18.59 1.56 -8.06
N GLY A 130 19.29 0.43 -8.00
CA GLY A 130 20.67 0.39 -7.52
C GLY A 130 21.65 1.17 -8.40
N LEU A 131 21.45 1.17 -9.72
CA LEU A 131 22.27 1.97 -10.64
C LEU A 131 22.01 3.47 -10.49
N GLN A 132 20.76 3.89 -10.33
CA GLN A 132 20.37 5.30 -10.19
C GLN A 132 20.79 5.90 -8.84
N LEU A 133 20.56 5.17 -7.75
CA LEU A 133 20.82 5.62 -6.38
C LEU A 133 22.26 5.36 -5.91
N GLY A 134 23.13 4.78 -6.73
CA GLY A 134 24.52 4.52 -6.34
C GLY A 134 24.71 3.28 -5.46
N LEU A 135 23.67 2.48 -5.19
CA LEU A 135 23.68 1.42 -4.19
C LEU A 135 23.94 0.02 -4.73
N GLY A 136 24.39 -0.88 -3.86
CA GLY A 136 24.43 -2.31 -4.16
C GLY A 136 23.00 -2.87 -4.34
N PHE A 137 22.80 -3.80 -5.28
CA PHE A 137 21.46 -4.38 -5.53
C PHE A 137 20.88 -5.07 -4.29
N GLY A 138 21.72 -5.79 -3.54
CA GLY A 138 21.33 -6.37 -2.25
C GLY A 138 21.03 -5.31 -1.18
N THR A 139 21.70 -4.15 -1.23
CA THR A 139 21.44 -3.02 -0.33
C THR A 139 20.04 -2.48 -0.57
N VAL A 140 19.64 -2.26 -1.83
CA VAL A 140 18.27 -1.79 -2.16
C VAL A 140 17.21 -2.71 -1.56
N VAL A 141 17.35 -4.03 -1.73
CA VAL A 141 16.39 -5.00 -1.19
C VAL A 141 16.37 -4.99 0.35
N LYS A 142 17.55 -4.97 0.99
CA LYS A 142 17.66 -4.95 2.46
C LYS A 142 17.09 -3.66 3.04
N SER A 143 17.45 -2.49 2.51
CA SER A 143 16.94 -1.19 2.95
C SER A 143 15.42 -1.16 2.93
N THR A 144 14.79 -1.57 1.81
CA THR A 144 13.33 -1.59 1.72
C THR A 144 12.69 -2.57 2.69
N ARG A 145 13.25 -3.77 2.86
CA ARG A 145 12.73 -4.75 3.82
C ARG A 145 12.77 -4.24 5.26
N ARG A 146 13.86 -3.57 5.65
CA ARG A 146 14.03 -3.01 6.99
C ARG A 146 13.06 -1.87 7.25
N VAL A 147 12.90 -0.95 6.29
CA VAL A 147 11.94 0.15 6.40
C VAL A 147 10.51 -0.37 6.49
N ILE A 148 10.13 -1.34 5.65
CA ILE A 148 8.81 -1.99 5.74
C ILE A 148 8.62 -2.63 7.12
N ALA A 149 9.62 -3.34 7.64
CA ALA A 149 9.55 -3.96 8.95
C ALA A 149 9.35 -2.92 10.07
N ALA A 150 10.09 -1.81 10.04
CA ALA A 150 9.97 -0.72 11.02
C ALA A 150 8.60 -0.02 10.94
N LEU A 151 8.12 0.30 9.73
CA LEU A 151 6.79 0.90 9.51
C LEU A 151 5.64 -0.01 9.95
N CYS A 152 5.81 -1.33 9.79
CA CYS A 152 4.80 -2.32 10.18
C CYS A 152 4.87 -2.72 11.66
N ARG A 153 5.81 -2.19 12.46
CA ARG A 153 5.81 -2.39 13.91
C ARG A 153 4.55 -1.78 14.52
N ASP A 154 4.01 -2.43 15.53
CA ASP A 154 2.82 -1.99 16.26
C ASP A 154 2.86 -0.51 16.66
N ARG A 155 4.02 0.00 17.12
CA ARG A 155 4.18 1.40 17.53
C ARG A 155 3.82 2.39 16.41
N VAL A 156 4.39 2.19 15.22
CA VAL A 156 4.23 3.10 14.07
C VAL A 156 2.93 2.79 13.33
N ARG A 157 2.61 1.51 13.17
CA ARG A 157 1.39 1.08 12.50
C ARG A 157 0.14 1.56 13.23
N LYS A 158 0.06 1.43 14.56
CA LYS A 158 -1.11 1.85 15.35
C LYS A 158 -1.20 3.37 15.51
N SER A 159 -0.12 4.12 15.31
CA SER A 159 -0.18 5.59 15.29
C SER A 159 -0.73 6.11 13.96
N ALA A 160 -0.48 5.40 12.85
CA ALA A 160 -0.95 5.79 11.52
C ALA A 160 -2.32 5.19 11.15
N ILE A 161 -2.54 3.91 11.44
CA ILE A 161 -3.78 3.18 11.16
C ILE A 161 -4.44 2.88 12.51
N ARG A 162 -5.40 3.72 12.90
CA ARG A 162 -6.06 3.68 14.20
C ARG A 162 -7.58 3.71 14.05
N TRP A 163 -8.32 3.59 15.13
CA TRP A 163 -9.73 3.98 15.12
C TRP A 163 -9.85 5.49 15.30
N PRO A 164 -10.87 6.11 14.68
CA PRO A 164 -11.09 7.55 14.78
C PRO A 164 -11.38 7.96 16.22
N THR A 165 -11.06 9.21 16.54
CA THR A 165 -11.55 9.85 17.77
C THR A 165 -13.05 10.10 17.67
N GLU A 166 -13.71 10.36 18.81
CA GLU A 166 -15.12 10.77 18.82
C GLU A 166 -15.35 12.06 18.03
N GLU A 167 -14.38 12.98 17.99
CA GLU A 167 -14.44 14.20 17.18
C GLU A 167 -14.37 13.89 15.67
N GLU A 168 -13.42 13.04 15.24
CA GLU A 168 -13.31 12.62 13.84
C GLU A 168 -14.55 11.81 13.40
N LYS A 169 -15.13 11.04 14.32
CA LYS A 169 -16.38 10.30 14.12
C LYS A 169 -17.56 11.27 13.97
N GLU A 170 -17.71 12.25 14.84
CA GLU A 170 -18.83 13.21 14.77
C GLU A 170 -18.77 14.03 13.49
N GLN A 171 -17.59 14.49 13.07
CA GLN A 171 -17.40 15.12 11.77
C GLN A 171 -17.86 14.20 10.63
N ALA A 172 -17.51 12.91 10.69
CA ALA A 172 -17.97 11.90 9.71
C ALA A 172 -19.49 11.77 9.68
N LYS A 173 -20.16 11.87 10.83
CA LYS A 173 -21.62 11.88 10.91
C LYS A 173 -22.20 13.12 10.23
N GLU A 174 -21.74 14.32 10.61
CA GLU A 174 -22.18 15.61 10.05
C GLU A 174 -22.07 15.63 8.52
N TRP A 175 -20.95 15.17 7.97
CA TRP A 175 -20.77 15.12 6.52
C TRP A 175 -21.77 14.20 5.82
N VAL A 176 -22.08 13.04 6.41
CA VAL A 176 -23.09 12.13 5.85
C VAL A 176 -24.45 12.81 5.85
N GLU A 177 -24.80 13.55 6.89
CA GLU A 177 -26.06 14.32 6.93
C GLU A 177 -26.12 15.36 5.81
N GLU A 178 -25.05 16.13 5.62
CA GLU A 178 -24.95 17.18 4.59
C GLU A 178 -25.00 16.64 3.16
N HIS A 179 -24.46 15.44 2.93
CA HIS A 179 -24.31 14.85 1.58
C HIS A 179 -25.35 13.76 1.28
N SER A 180 -26.25 13.48 2.23
CA SER A 180 -27.35 12.54 2.03
C SER A 180 -28.64 12.97 2.73
N CYS A 181 -28.86 12.52 3.97
CA CYS A 181 -29.96 12.96 4.82
C CYS A 181 -29.60 12.81 6.31
N PRO A 182 -30.23 13.57 7.23
CA PRO A 182 -29.93 13.51 8.66
C PRO A 182 -30.05 12.11 9.27
N ALA A 183 -31.00 11.31 8.79
CA ALA A 183 -31.23 9.96 9.30
C ALA A 183 -30.08 8.98 8.98
N TRP A 184 -29.19 9.31 8.04
CA TRP A 184 -28.07 8.46 7.65
C TRP A 184 -26.79 8.71 8.45
N ARG A 185 -26.78 9.66 9.39
CA ARG A 185 -25.61 10.05 10.20
C ARG A 185 -24.86 8.88 10.83
N ASP A 186 -25.58 7.82 11.22
CA ASP A 186 -25.00 6.66 11.89
C ASP A 186 -24.32 5.67 10.92
N GLY A 187 -24.38 5.95 9.61
CA GLY A 187 -23.59 5.33 8.54
C GLY A 187 -22.31 6.12 8.24
N TRP A 188 -21.42 6.27 9.22
CA TRP A 188 -20.25 7.17 9.15
C TRP A 188 -18.95 6.50 8.66
N LEU A 189 -19.00 5.20 8.37
CA LEU A 189 -17.88 4.41 7.85
C LEU A 189 -18.17 3.86 6.46
N MET A 190 -17.10 3.64 5.71
CA MET A 190 -17.12 2.99 4.41
C MET A 190 -16.13 1.86 4.36
N VAL A 191 -16.50 0.79 3.65
CA VAL A 191 -15.57 -0.26 3.25
C VAL A 191 -15.55 -0.37 1.74
N ASP A 192 -14.34 -0.50 1.20
CA ASP A 192 -14.16 -0.67 -0.23
C ASP A 192 -13.03 -1.67 -0.54
N GLY A 193 -13.15 -2.28 -1.72
CA GLY A 193 -12.17 -3.23 -2.23
C GLY A 193 -11.37 -2.61 -3.36
N THR A 194 -10.05 -2.71 -3.29
CA THR A 194 -9.16 -2.27 -4.38
C THR A 194 -8.26 -3.41 -4.84
N LEU A 195 -8.04 -3.47 -6.15
CA LEU A 195 -7.13 -4.44 -6.76
C LEU A 195 -5.75 -3.81 -6.89
N ILE A 196 -4.71 -4.54 -6.46
CA ILE A 196 -3.30 -4.17 -6.62
C ILE A 196 -2.69 -5.09 -7.68
N PRO A 197 -2.53 -4.63 -8.93
CA PRO A 197 -1.99 -5.44 -10.01
C PRO A 197 -0.56 -5.87 -9.73
N LEU A 198 -0.23 -7.10 -10.10
CA LEU A 198 1.10 -7.69 -10.05
C LEU A 198 1.75 -7.56 -11.42
N TYR A 199 3.05 -7.26 -11.43
CA TYR A 199 3.78 -7.10 -12.70
C TYR A 199 3.92 -8.41 -13.51
N ALA A 200 3.70 -9.56 -12.87
CA ALA A 200 3.83 -10.87 -13.48
C ALA A 200 2.86 -11.87 -12.81
N ARG A 201 2.48 -12.90 -13.56
CA ARG A 201 1.71 -14.03 -13.04
C ARG A 201 2.44 -14.67 -11.85
N PRO A 202 1.79 -14.82 -10.69
CA PRO A 202 2.34 -15.58 -9.57
C PRO A 202 2.63 -17.02 -9.96
N ALA A 203 3.79 -17.55 -9.57
CA ALA A 203 4.05 -18.98 -9.70
C ALA A 203 3.22 -19.77 -8.67
N HIS A 204 2.98 -19.17 -7.50
CA HIS A 204 2.13 -19.75 -6.46
C HIS A 204 0.65 -19.58 -6.78
N PHE A 205 -0.04 -20.66 -7.19
CA PHE A 205 -1.46 -20.66 -7.52
C PHE A 205 -1.89 -19.60 -8.55
N GLY A 206 -1.09 -19.36 -9.59
CA GLY A 206 -1.28 -18.26 -10.56
C GLY A 206 -2.72 -18.03 -11.05
N ASN A 207 -3.49 -19.09 -11.30
CA ASN A 207 -4.90 -18.97 -11.77
C ASN A 207 -5.82 -18.28 -10.75
N ASN A 208 -5.54 -18.40 -9.45
CA ASN A 208 -6.38 -17.85 -8.38
C ASN A 208 -6.21 -16.34 -8.23
N TRP A 209 -5.20 -15.76 -8.87
CA TRP A 209 -4.92 -14.33 -8.85
C TRP A 209 -5.49 -13.61 -10.07
N PHE A 210 -6.00 -14.36 -11.04
CA PHE A 210 -6.59 -13.78 -12.24
C PHE A 210 -7.94 -13.17 -11.89
N ASP A 211 -8.00 -11.85 -11.96
CA ASP A 211 -9.16 -11.06 -11.57
C ASP A 211 -10.13 -10.85 -12.72
N ARG A 212 -11.28 -10.24 -12.41
CA ARG A 212 -12.32 -9.91 -13.39
C ARG A 212 -11.85 -8.92 -14.47
N LYS A 213 -10.77 -8.17 -14.22
CA LYS A 213 -10.17 -7.22 -15.15
C LYS A 213 -9.09 -7.89 -16.02
N SER A 214 -9.06 -9.22 -16.05
CA SER A 214 -8.06 -10.01 -16.78
C SER A 214 -6.60 -9.71 -16.39
N ASN A 215 -6.39 -9.30 -15.14
CA ASN A 215 -5.07 -9.04 -14.56
C ASN A 215 -4.75 -10.04 -13.45
N TYR A 216 -3.47 -10.16 -13.08
CA TYR A 216 -3.10 -10.84 -11.84
C TYR A 216 -3.00 -9.80 -10.72
N SER A 217 -3.83 -9.88 -9.69
CA SER A 217 -3.86 -8.85 -8.63
C SER A 217 -4.10 -9.38 -7.23
N LEU A 218 -3.63 -8.61 -6.24
CA LEU A 218 -3.99 -8.78 -4.82
C LEU A 218 -5.27 -7.99 -4.54
N ASN A 219 -6.22 -8.59 -3.82
CA ASN A 219 -7.40 -7.87 -3.34
C ASN A 219 -7.11 -7.26 -1.97
N VAL A 220 -7.33 -5.96 -1.83
CA VAL A 220 -7.12 -5.20 -0.59
C VAL A 220 -8.46 -4.59 -0.18
N GLN A 221 -8.86 -4.86 1.05
CA GLN A 221 -9.99 -4.18 1.66
C GLN A 221 -9.50 -3.03 2.52
N THR A 222 -10.13 -1.88 2.35
CA THR A 222 -9.84 -0.67 3.09
C THR A 222 -11.10 -0.19 3.80
N CYS A 223 -10.97 0.26 5.04
CA CYS A 223 -12.04 0.97 5.73
C CYS A 223 -11.58 2.38 6.11
N GLY A 224 -12.45 3.36 5.89
CA GLY A 224 -12.23 4.78 6.16
C GLY A 224 -13.52 5.46 6.61
N LEU A 225 -13.38 6.68 7.11
CA LEU A 225 -14.51 7.55 7.45
C LEU A 225 -15.13 8.15 6.20
N SER A 226 -16.38 8.61 6.33
CA SER A 226 -17.07 9.37 5.29
C SER A 226 -16.50 10.77 5.07
N THR A 227 -15.99 11.44 6.12
CA THR A 227 -15.39 12.78 6.03
C THR A 227 -13.97 12.79 5.54
N THR A 228 -13.14 11.84 5.96
CA THR A 228 -11.70 12.04 5.82
C THR A 228 -11.27 11.76 4.40
N GLU A 229 -10.77 12.84 3.80
CA GLU A 229 -9.56 12.90 3.02
C GLU A 229 -8.52 11.83 3.42
N SER A 230 -8.68 10.63 2.85
CA SER A 230 -7.65 9.60 2.66
C SER A 230 -6.97 9.02 3.91
N VAL A 231 -7.64 8.94 5.06
CA VAL A 231 -7.11 8.21 6.24
C VAL A 231 -7.76 6.85 6.37
N PHE A 232 -6.95 5.80 6.22
CA PHE A 232 -7.41 4.42 6.38
C PHE A 232 -7.39 3.99 7.84
N GLN A 233 -8.54 3.60 8.38
CA GLN A 233 -8.66 3.11 9.76
C GLN A 233 -8.32 1.63 9.90
N ALA A 234 -8.43 0.88 8.80
CA ALA A 234 -7.98 -0.51 8.73
C ALA A 234 -7.74 -0.97 7.30
N ALA A 235 -6.84 -1.93 7.16
CA ALA A 235 -6.46 -2.54 5.90
C ALA A 235 -6.32 -4.05 6.07
N ASN A 236 -6.98 -4.83 5.19
CA ASN A 236 -6.79 -6.26 5.12
C ASN A 236 -6.53 -6.69 3.68
N THR A 237 -5.39 -7.32 3.45
CA THR A 237 -5.14 -8.01 2.18
C THR A 237 -5.87 -9.35 2.19
N MET A 238 -6.82 -9.53 1.28
CA MET A 238 -7.50 -10.81 1.11
C MET A 238 -6.86 -11.61 -0.01
N GLN A 239 -6.59 -12.88 0.28
CA GLN A 239 -6.30 -13.88 -0.73
C GLN A 239 -7.63 -14.34 -1.32
N LEU A 240 -7.79 -14.25 -2.65
CA LEU A 240 -8.86 -14.89 -3.42
C LEU A 240 -8.77 -16.42 -3.28
N ARG A 241 -9.17 -16.95 -2.11
CA ARG A 241 -9.89 -18.22 -2.08
C ARG A 241 -11.36 -17.85 -2.11
N GLY A 242 -12.23 -18.73 -2.61
CA GLY A 242 -13.70 -18.65 -2.51
C GLY A 242 -14.21 -18.64 -1.05
N ARG A 243 -13.73 -17.68 -0.27
CA ARG A 243 -14.13 -17.30 1.07
C ARG A 243 -14.67 -15.88 0.90
N LYS A 244 -15.91 -15.72 1.34
CA LYS A 244 -16.69 -14.48 1.39
C LYS A 244 -15.79 -13.30 1.80
N LEU A 245 -16.05 -12.09 1.26
CA LEU A 245 -15.50 -10.85 1.81
C LEU A 245 -15.78 -10.87 3.32
N ARG A 246 -14.76 -11.18 4.11
CA ARG A 246 -14.90 -11.33 5.56
C ARG A 246 -14.29 -10.10 6.18
N ILE A 247 -15.12 -9.07 6.31
CA ILE A 247 -14.77 -7.93 7.16
C ILE A 247 -14.44 -8.52 8.55
N PRO A 248 -13.27 -8.19 9.12
CA PRO A 248 -12.88 -8.72 10.43
C PRO A 248 -14.00 -8.54 11.45
N SER A 249 -14.19 -9.54 12.31
CA SER A 249 -15.14 -9.47 13.43
C SER A 249 -14.89 -8.27 14.35
N GLU A 250 -13.69 -7.68 14.30
CA GLU A 250 -13.33 -6.44 14.99
C GLU A 250 -14.20 -5.25 14.57
N PHE A 251 -14.63 -5.16 13.30
CA PHE A 251 -15.54 -4.09 12.85
C PHE A 251 -16.93 -4.19 13.49
N VAL A 252 -17.41 -5.41 13.74
CA VAL A 252 -18.74 -5.66 14.34
C VAL A 252 -18.76 -5.31 15.83
N VAL A 253 -17.64 -5.49 16.52
CA VAL A 253 -17.51 -5.17 17.96
C VAL A 253 -17.47 -3.66 18.21
N LEU A 254 -17.17 -2.86 17.19
CA LEU A 254 -16.88 -1.42 17.32
C LEU A 254 -18.00 -0.49 16.83
N LEU A 255 -19.13 -1.04 16.39
CA LEU A 255 -20.32 -0.29 15.97
C LEU A 255 -21.43 -0.43 17.02
N PRO A 256 -21.46 0.41 18.08
CA PRO A 256 -22.56 0.42 19.02
C PRO A 256 -23.82 1.05 18.41
N ASN A 257 -24.97 0.83 19.05
CA ASN A 257 -26.20 1.62 18.89
C ASN A 257 -26.84 1.67 17.49
N GLY A 258 -26.68 0.61 16.68
CA GLY A 258 -27.33 0.53 15.37
C GLY A 258 -26.62 1.31 14.26
N GLU A 259 -25.37 1.71 14.49
CA GLU A 259 -24.44 2.24 13.48
C GLU A 259 -24.12 1.18 12.42
N TRP A 260 -23.82 1.62 11.19
CA TRP A 260 -23.52 0.73 10.07
C TRP A 260 -22.40 1.25 9.17
N ILE A 261 -21.91 0.38 8.28
CA ILE A 261 -20.87 0.68 7.29
C ILE A 261 -21.50 0.64 5.90
N TRP A 262 -21.17 1.61 5.05
CA TRP A 262 -21.51 1.57 3.62
C TRP A 262 -20.51 0.74 2.83
N ALA A 263 -21.00 -0.12 1.93
CA ALA A 263 -20.18 -1.01 1.13
C ALA A 263 -20.56 -0.99 -0.35
N ASP A 264 -19.65 -1.48 -1.20
CA ASP A 264 -19.98 -1.76 -2.60
C ASP A 264 -21.01 -2.91 -2.71
N SER A 265 -21.75 -2.91 -3.81
CA SER A 265 -22.56 -4.02 -4.31
C SER A 265 -21.83 -5.37 -4.32
N ALA A 266 -20.50 -5.40 -4.38
CA ALA A 266 -19.74 -6.65 -4.29
C ALA A 266 -19.77 -7.29 -2.88
N TYR A 267 -20.11 -6.53 -1.83
CA TYR A 267 -20.18 -7.02 -0.46
C TYR A 267 -21.54 -7.68 -0.16
N PRO A 268 -21.57 -8.69 0.73
CA PRO A 268 -22.83 -9.28 1.17
C PRO A 268 -23.58 -8.29 2.09
N LEU A 269 -24.88 -8.13 1.90
CA LEU A 269 -25.71 -7.32 2.80
C LEU A 269 -25.73 -7.94 4.21
N GLN A 270 -25.56 -7.13 5.25
CA GLN A 270 -25.65 -7.52 6.66
C GLN A 270 -26.32 -6.40 7.47
N LEU A 271 -26.78 -6.67 8.69
CA LEU A 271 -27.41 -5.65 9.56
C LEU A 271 -26.51 -4.42 9.83
N TRP A 272 -25.20 -4.63 9.90
CA TRP A 272 -24.19 -3.59 10.14
C TRP A 272 -23.45 -3.18 8.86
N LEU A 273 -23.80 -3.76 7.69
CA LEU A 273 -23.14 -3.53 6.41
C LEU A 273 -24.17 -3.28 5.31
N MET A 274 -24.34 -2.02 4.94
CA MET A 274 -25.31 -1.58 3.94
C MET A 274 -24.69 -1.55 2.55
N ALA A 275 -25.21 -2.43 1.69
CA ALA A 275 -24.84 -2.50 0.28
C ALA A 275 -26.01 -2.06 -0.62
N PRO A 276 -25.73 -1.39 -1.75
CA PRO A 276 -26.74 -0.95 -2.71
C PRO A 276 -27.49 -2.13 -3.34
N TYR A 277 -28.66 -1.85 -3.93
CA TYR A 277 -29.45 -2.84 -4.66
C TYR A 277 -28.71 -3.30 -5.92
N LYS A 278 -28.67 -4.62 -6.15
CA LYS A 278 -28.12 -5.24 -7.38
C LYS A 278 -29.18 -5.36 -8.47
N ALA A 279 -28.77 -5.56 -9.71
CA ALA A 279 -29.69 -5.92 -10.79
C ALA A 279 -30.39 -7.27 -10.46
N PRO A 280 -31.71 -7.42 -10.73
CA PRO A 280 -32.57 -6.47 -11.44
C PRO A 280 -33.23 -5.39 -10.54
N MET A 281 -33.19 -5.53 -9.21
CA MET A 281 -33.83 -4.58 -8.28
C MET A 281 -33.27 -3.15 -8.38
N LYS A 282 -32.01 -3.00 -8.80
CA LYS A 282 -31.36 -1.72 -9.08
C LYS A 282 -32.18 -0.83 -10.02
N PHE A 283 -32.92 -1.41 -10.96
CA PHE A 283 -33.65 -0.68 -12.02
C PHE A 283 -35.05 -0.22 -11.59
N GLN A 284 -35.42 -0.38 -10.32
CA GLN A 284 -36.63 0.23 -9.79
C GLN A 284 -36.31 1.68 -9.40
N ASP A 285 -37.16 2.63 -9.79
CA ASP A 285 -36.94 4.07 -9.59
C ASP A 285 -36.47 4.44 -8.17
N TRP A 286 -37.16 3.89 -7.15
CA TRP A 286 -36.85 4.14 -5.75
C TRP A 286 -35.49 3.57 -5.32
N ASN A 287 -35.08 2.43 -5.89
CA ASN A 287 -33.79 1.82 -5.58
C ASN A 287 -32.65 2.50 -6.35
N GLU A 288 -32.93 3.05 -7.54
CA GLU A 288 -31.97 3.85 -8.29
C GLU A 288 -31.63 5.13 -7.54
N ILE A 289 -32.63 5.86 -7.02
CA ILE A 289 -32.42 7.04 -6.17
C ILE A 289 -31.64 6.65 -4.90
N PHE A 290 -32.04 5.59 -4.20
CA PHE A 290 -31.29 5.11 -3.02
C PHE A 290 -29.82 4.82 -3.36
N ASN A 291 -29.56 4.10 -4.45
CA ASN A 291 -28.21 3.77 -4.89
C ASN A 291 -27.41 5.02 -5.29
N TYR A 292 -28.06 6.04 -5.84
CA TYR A 292 -27.43 7.33 -6.14
C TYR A 292 -26.91 8.00 -4.86
N TYR A 293 -27.72 8.10 -3.81
CA TYR A 293 -27.30 8.65 -2.52
C TYR A 293 -26.20 7.81 -1.84
N VAL A 294 -26.30 6.47 -1.88
CA VAL A 294 -25.23 5.59 -1.39
C VAL A 294 -23.93 5.82 -2.15
N THR A 295 -24.00 6.05 -3.46
CA THR A 295 -22.81 6.35 -4.28
C THR A 295 -22.20 7.70 -3.90
N ASN A 296 -23.02 8.73 -3.69
CA ASN A 296 -22.56 10.05 -3.25
C ASN A 296 -21.84 9.99 -1.91
N VAL A 297 -22.39 9.24 -0.95
CA VAL A 297 -21.72 9.00 0.33
C VAL A 297 -20.39 8.29 0.06
N ARG A 298 -20.38 7.17 -0.69
CA ARG A 298 -19.19 6.34 -0.93
C ARG A 298 -18.07 6.97 -1.77
N VAL A 299 -18.32 8.07 -2.50
CA VAL A 299 -17.33 8.69 -3.40
C VAL A 299 -16.00 8.99 -2.71
N ARG A 300 -16.03 9.33 -1.42
CA ARG A 300 -14.84 9.64 -0.61
C ARG A 300 -13.92 8.43 -0.41
N SER A 301 -14.48 7.22 -0.30
CA SER A 301 -13.68 5.99 -0.23
C SER A 301 -12.93 5.72 -1.53
N GLU A 302 -13.55 5.96 -2.69
CA GLU A 302 -12.90 5.80 -3.98
C GLU A 302 -11.78 6.84 -4.17
N HIS A 303 -12.04 8.09 -3.76
CA HIS A 303 -11.06 9.17 -3.73
C HIS A 303 -9.86 8.84 -2.83
N ALA A 304 -10.09 8.29 -1.64
CA ALA A 304 -9.05 7.88 -0.71
C ALA A 304 -8.14 6.79 -1.30
N VAL A 305 -8.74 5.75 -1.89
CA VAL A 305 -8.01 4.69 -2.60
C VAL A 305 -7.25 5.24 -3.80
N GLY A 306 -7.85 6.17 -4.54
CA GLY A 306 -7.22 6.91 -5.63
C GLY A 306 -5.97 7.63 -5.17
N TYR A 307 -6.08 8.46 -4.11
CA TYR A 307 -4.93 9.19 -3.56
C TYR A 307 -3.84 8.26 -3.07
N LEU A 308 -4.19 7.17 -2.39
CA LEU A 308 -3.21 6.16 -1.96
C LEU A 308 -2.39 5.62 -3.13
N LYS A 309 -3.07 5.21 -4.20
CA LYS A 309 -2.44 4.64 -5.39
C LYS A 309 -1.65 5.67 -6.19
N GLY A 310 -2.18 6.89 -6.33
CA GLY A 310 -1.50 8.00 -6.99
C GLY A 310 -0.24 8.45 -6.24
N ARG A 311 -0.30 8.51 -4.90
CA ARG A 311 0.87 8.80 -4.05
C ARG A 311 1.88 7.66 -4.14
N PHE A 312 1.44 6.40 -4.09
CA PHE A 312 2.33 5.24 -4.13
C PHE A 312 2.09 4.38 -5.36
N CYS A 313 2.66 4.80 -6.49
CA CYS A 313 2.41 4.15 -7.78
C CYS A 313 2.84 2.68 -7.82
N SER A 314 3.68 2.20 -6.89
CA SER A 314 3.96 0.75 -6.75
C SER A 314 2.68 -0.10 -6.57
N LEU A 315 1.57 0.52 -6.14
CA LEU A 315 0.25 -0.09 -6.01
C LEU A 315 -0.52 -0.22 -7.34
N HIS A 316 -0.09 0.45 -8.41
CA HIS A 316 -0.62 0.24 -9.78
C HIS A 316 0.03 -0.96 -10.50
N GLY A 317 1.15 -1.46 -10.00
CA GLY A 317 1.91 -2.52 -10.65
C GLY A 317 3.03 -3.02 -9.76
N LEU A 318 2.66 -3.78 -8.74
CA LEU A 318 3.56 -4.23 -7.69
C LEU A 318 4.64 -5.13 -8.27
N ARG A 319 5.89 -4.64 -8.24
CA ARG A 319 7.04 -5.30 -8.85
C ARG A 319 7.69 -6.32 -7.89
N LEU A 320 6.89 -7.25 -7.39
CA LEU A 320 7.31 -8.36 -6.55
C LEU A 320 6.95 -9.69 -7.22
N ARG A 321 7.92 -10.60 -7.29
CA ARG A 321 7.68 -11.95 -7.81
C ARG A 321 7.07 -12.79 -6.69
N ILE A 322 5.89 -13.35 -6.92
CA ILE A 322 5.19 -14.16 -5.92
C ILE A 322 5.39 -15.65 -6.26
N ASP A 323 6.36 -16.25 -5.58
CA ASP A 323 6.70 -17.67 -5.77
C ASP A 323 6.14 -18.58 -4.66
N ASP A 324 5.89 -18.03 -3.47
CA ASP A 324 5.45 -18.76 -2.28
C ASP A 324 4.64 -17.86 -1.33
N GLN A 325 4.24 -18.42 -0.18
CA GLN A 325 3.46 -17.73 0.84
C GLN A 325 4.22 -16.59 1.54
N GLU A 326 5.55 -16.67 1.67
CA GLU A 326 6.35 -15.60 2.27
C GLU A 326 6.36 -14.36 1.37
N HIS A 327 6.40 -14.55 0.04
CA HIS A 327 6.29 -13.45 -0.91
C HIS A 327 4.93 -12.76 -0.85
N ILE A 328 3.85 -13.51 -0.61
CA ILE A 328 2.52 -12.94 -0.37
C ILE A 328 2.54 -12.09 0.91
N GLY A 329 3.06 -12.65 2.01
CA GLY A 329 3.20 -11.91 3.26
C GLY A 329 4.01 -10.62 3.08
N PHE A 330 5.11 -10.67 2.33
CA PHE A 330 5.92 -9.49 2.04
C PHE A 330 5.18 -8.47 1.18
N ALA A 331 4.40 -8.89 0.17
CA ALA A 331 3.53 -8.00 -0.60
C ALA A 331 2.46 -7.34 0.28
N THR A 332 1.90 -8.08 1.25
CA THR A 332 0.98 -7.53 2.24
C THR A 332 1.64 -6.46 3.10
N TYR A 333 2.83 -6.73 3.65
CA TYR A 333 3.56 -5.71 4.43
C TYR A 333 3.95 -4.50 3.58
N TRP A 334 4.23 -4.68 2.30
CA TRP A 334 4.47 -3.57 1.38
C TRP A 334 3.25 -2.65 1.27
N ILE A 335 2.06 -3.22 1.05
CA ILE A 335 0.81 -2.47 0.94
C ILE A 335 0.51 -1.75 2.26
N ILE A 336 0.62 -2.45 3.39
CA ILE A 336 0.42 -1.85 4.72
C ILE A 336 1.41 -0.71 4.96
N ALA A 337 2.68 -0.87 4.60
CA ALA A 337 3.68 0.20 4.72
C ALA A 337 3.31 1.43 3.88
N CYS A 338 2.84 1.26 2.64
CA CYS A 338 2.33 2.36 1.83
C CYS A 338 1.15 3.07 2.54
N MET A 339 0.21 2.33 3.12
CA MET A 339 -0.92 2.91 3.85
C MET A 339 -0.50 3.65 5.12
N VAL A 340 0.45 3.10 5.88
CA VAL A 340 1.04 3.76 7.07
C VAL A 340 1.67 5.09 6.67
N VAL A 341 2.52 5.10 5.64
CA VAL A 341 3.16 6.34 5.17
C VAL A 341 2.13 7.31 4.60
N HIS A 342 1.10 6.83 3.91
CA HIS A 342 0.02 7.67 3.39
C HIS A 342 -0.72 8.39 4.52
N ASN A 343 -1.23 7.65 5.50
CA ASN A 343 -1.93 8.24 6.65
C ASN A 343 -1.03 9.19 7.44
N PHE A 344 0.25 8.82 7.61
CA PHE A 344 1.23 9.68 8.27
C PHE A 344 1.39 11.01 7.51
N ALA A 345 1.49 10.95 6.19
CA ALA A 345 1.55 12.15 5.36
C ALA A 345 0.26 12.97 5.43
N MET A 346 -0.92 12.35 5.48
CA MET A 346 -2.19 13.08 5.65
C MET A 346 -2.24 13.88 6.96
N VAL A 347 -1.57 13.41 8.02
CA VAL A 347 -1.45 14.16 9.28
C VAL A 347 -0.47 15.33 9.18
N HIS A 348 0.65 15.15 8.49
CA HIS A 348 1.73 16.16 8.42
C HIS A 348 1.60 17.14 7.24
N GLU A 349 0.77 16.84 6.25
CA GLU A 349 0.59 17.62 5.03
C GLU A 349 -0.80 18.29 4.95
N ARG A 350 -1.46 18.53 6.10
CA ARG A 350 -2.82 19.11 6.19
C ARG A 350 -3.00 20.47 5.50
N ASN A 351 -1.90 21.18 5.23
CA ASN A 351 -1.94 22.47 4.54
C ASN A 351 -1.92 22.33 3.00
N ILE A 352 -1.75 21.12 2.48
CA ILE A 352 -1.80 20.85 1.05
C ILE A 352 -3.26 20.62 0.68
N ASP A 353 -3.78 21.48 -0.19
CA ASP A 353 -5.10 21.29 -0.79
C ASP A 353 -5.10 20.02 -1.64
N MET A 354 -5.96 19.06 -1.29
CA MET A 354 -6.02 17.79 -1.99
C MET A 354 -6.54 17.92 -3.42
N ASP A 355 -7.50 18.82 -3.66
CA ASP A 355 -8.17 18.93 -4.96
C ASP A 355 -7.21 19.41 -6.05
N THR A 356 -6.11 20.07 -5.65
CA THR A 356 -5.03 20.51 -6.53
C THR A 356 -3.78 19.64 -6.45
N ASP A 357 -3.75 18.63 -5.57
CA ASP A 357 -2.57 17.77 -5.39
C ASP A 357 -2.37 16.84 -6.59
N ALA A 358 -1.14 16.84 -7.14
CA ALA A 358 -0.81 16.04 -8.30
C ALA A 358 -1.04 14.52 -8.08
N PHE A 359 -0.78 14.01 -6.87
CA PHE A 359 -0.95 12.58 -6.61
C PHE A 359 -2.44 12.21 -6.48
N PHE A 360 -3.25 13.11 -5.94
CA PHE A 360 -4.71 12.93 -5.92
C PHE A 360 -5.28 12.88 -7.34
N LEU A 361 -4.94 13.87 -8.16
CA LEU A 361 -5.42 13.98 -9.55
C LEU A 361 -4.95 12.78 -10.41
N GLU A 362 -3.68 12.37 -10.31
CA GLU A 362 -3.17 11.16 -10.96
C GLU A 362 -3.96 9.92 -10.51
N GLY A 363 -4.21 9.79 -9.21
CA GLY A 363 -4.98 8.71 -8.62
C GLY A 363 -6.40 8.61 -9.16
N LEU A 364 -7.11 9.74 -9.24
CA LEU A 364 -8.47 9.82 -9.76
C LEU A 364 -8.56 9.36 -11.22
N GLN A 365 -7.62 9.78 -12.08
CA GLN A 365 -7.57 9.34 -13.47
C GLN A 365 -7.45 7.82 -13.58
N HIS A 366 -6.65 7.20 -12.71
CA HIS A 366 -6.51 5.75 -12.68
C HIS A 366 -7.77 5.04 -12.15
N VAL A 367 -8.45 5.59 -11.13
CA VAL A 367 -9.70 5.01 -10.61
C VAL A 367 -10.81 5.08 -11.67
N GLN A 368 -10.95 6.20 -12.39
CA GLN A 368 -11.93 6.34 -13.46
C GLN A 368 -11.72 5.34 -14.60
N ALA A 369 -10.47 5.11 -15.01
CA ALA A 369 -10.13 4.07 -15.99
C ALA A 369 -10.45 2.66 -15.47
N GLU A 370 -10.33 2.44 -14.16
CA GLU A 370 -10.59 1.16 -13.50
C GLU A 370 -12.10 0.83 -13.34
N VAL A 371 -12.99 1.83 -13.27
CA VAL A 371 -14.45 1.64 -13.06
C VAL A 371 -15.19 1.24 -14.35
N ALA A 372 -14.69 1.64 -15.52
CA ALA A 372 -15.32 1.38 -16.82
C ALA A 372 -15.44 -0.11 -17.21
N GLU A 373 -14.82 -1.02 -16.46
CA GLU A 373 -14.68 -2.45 -16.82
C GLU A 373 -15.45 -3.42 -15.89
N ALA A 374 -16.28 -2.95 -14.96
CA ALA A 374 -16.83 -3.79 -13.88
C ALA A 374 -18.19 -4.46 -14.20
N GLY A 375 -18.18 -5.78 -14.44
CA GLY A 375 -19.36 -6.67 -14.38
C GLY A 375 -19.64 -7.23 -12.97
N ALA A 376 -20.92 -7.54 -12.70
CA ALA A 376 -21.47 -7.93 -11.40
C ALA A 376 -21.11 -9.37 -10.97
N ILE A 377 -20.96 -9.59 -9.65
CA ILE A 377 -20.80 -10.92 -9.04
C ILE A 377 -21.91 -11.17 -8.01
N ASP A 378 -22.47 -12.36 -8.12
CA ASP A 378 -23.51 -12.94 -7.28
C ASP A 378 -22.92 -13.59 -6.02
N ALA A 379 -23.65 -13.49 -4.91
CA ALA A 379 -23.25 -14.09 -3.64
C ALA A 379 -24.47 -14.44 -2.80
N ASP A 380 -24.74 -15.74 -2.67
CA ASP A 380 -25.76 -16.30 -1.79
C ASP A 380 -25.44 -16.05 -0.30
N ALA A 381 -26.37 -15.40 0.39
CA ALA A 381 -26.42 -15.27 1.84
C ALA A 381 -27.51 -16.19 2.41
N ARG A 382 -27.34 -16.62 3.67
CA ARG A 382 -28.24 -17.57 4.36
C ARG A 382 -29.56 -16.87 4.70
N ASP A 383 -30.67 -17.56 4.44
CA ASP A 383 -32.03 -16.98 4.26
C ASP A 383 -32.61 -16.16 5.44
N ILE A 384 -32.15 -16.35 6.69
CA ILE A 384 -32.77 -15.69 7.86
C ILE A 384 -32.06 -14.36 8.23
N GLU A 385 -30.73 -14.32 8.24
CA GLU A 385 -29.97 -13.09 8.52
C GLU A 385 -30.10 -12.08 7.38
N LEU A 386 -30.28 -12.58 6.15
CA LEU A 386 -30.49 -11.74 4.97
C LEU A 386 -31.81 -10.97 5.06
N ALA A 387 -32.91 -11.63 5.46
CA ALA A 387 -34.22 -10.99 5.55
C ALA A 387 -34.21 -9.80 6.53
N ALA A 388 -33.60 -9.96 7.71
CA ALA A 388 -33.45 -8.87 8.69
C ALA A 388 -32.57 -7.73 8.15
N ALA A 389 -31.52 -8.05 7.39
CA ALA A 389 -30.68 -7.04 6.76
C ALA A 389 -31.38 -6.32 5.60
N GLU A 390 -32.24 -7.00 4.85
CA GLU A 390 -33.09 -6.42 3.81
C GLU A 390 -34.15 -5.48 4.42
N GLU A 391 -34.79 -5.89 5.51
CA GLU A 391 -35.71 -5.04 6.29
C GLU A 391 -34.99 -3.78 6.76
N ARG A 392 -33.82 -3.93 7.39
CA ARG A 392 -33.00 -2.77 7.82
C ARG A 392 -32.64 -1.84 6.67
N ARG A 393 -32.28 -2.37 5.50
CA ARG A 393 -32.01 -1.55 4.32
C ARG A 393 -33.27 -0.84 3.81
N CYS A 394 -34.44 -1.48 3.90
CA CYS A 394 -35.71 -0.85 3.58
C CYS A 394 -36.03 0.29 4.54
N GLU A 395 -35.82 0.12 5.86
CA GLU A 395 -35.98 1.20 6.84
C GLU A 395 -35.08 2.40 6.51
N ILE A 396 -33.78 2.17 6.27
CA ILE A 396 -32.82 3.22 5.92
C ILE A 396 -33.21 3.92 4.60
N LYS A 397 -33.74 3.15 3.64
CA LYS A 397 -34.28 3.70 2.40
C LYS A 397 -35.52 4.57 2.65
N GLU A 398 -36.46 4.12 3.48
CA GLU A 398 -37.66 4.89 3.83
C GLU A 398 -37.30 6.21 4.51
N MET A 399 -36.33 6.21 5.43
CA MET A 399 -35.84 7.43 6.07
C MET A 399 -35.35 8.48 5.07
N LEU A 400 -34.65 8.04 4.01
CA LEU A 400 -34.23 8.94 2.92
C LEU A 400 -35.45 9.52 2.19
N PHE A 401 -36.42 8.69 1.84
CA PHE A 401 -37.60 9.17 1.09
C PHE A 401 -38.51 10.05 1.91
N ASP A 402 -38.63 9.83 3.22
CA ASP A 402 -39.35 10.74 4.11
C ASP A 402 -38.69 12.12 4.13
N PHE A 403 -37.36 12.17 4.21
CA PHE A 403 -36.60 13.42 4.10
C PHE A 403 -36.83 14.13 2.74
N LEU A 404 -36.70 13.41 1.62
CA LEU A 404 -36.91 13.99 0.28
C LEU A 404 -38.34 14.50 0.07
N ARG A 405 -39.35 13.85 0.65
CA ARG A 405 -40.74 14.34 0.62
C ARG A 405 -40.89 15.64 1.41
N THR A 406 -40.24 15.75 2.57
CA THR A 406 -40.29 16.97 3.38
C THR A 406 -39.58 18.14 2.73
N GLU A 407 -38.43 17.95 2.07
CA GLU A 407 -37.75 19.02 1.35
C GLU A 407 -38.57 19.55 0.16
N ASN A 408 -39.10 18.65 -0.68
CA ASN A 408 -39.95 19.05 -1.81
C ASN A 408 -41.19 19.84 -1.35
N SER A 409 -41.76 19.51 -0.18
CA SER A 409 -42.91 20.25 0.37
C SER A 409 -42.54 21.63 0.93
N ASN A 410 -41.28 21.84 1.32
CA ASN A 410 -40.81 23.14 1.78
C ASN A 410 -40.48 24.06 0.59
N ASP A 411 -39.88 23.51 -0.48
CA ASP A 411 -39.60 24.25 -1.71
C ASP A 411 -40.87 24.73 -2.43
N GLU A 412 -41.96 23.95 -2.39
CA GLU A 412 -43.26 24.40 -2.94
C GLU A 412 -43.91 25.53 -2.13
N ASN A 413 -43.59 25.66 -0.83
CA ASN A 413 -44.11 26.71 0.04
C ASN A 413 -43.28 28.01 0.01
N ASP A 414 -42.01 27.96 -0.37
CA ASP A 414 -41.14 29.15 -0.52
C ASP A 414 -41.28 29.86 -1.87
N VAL A 415 -42.02 29.27 -2.83
CA VAL A 415 -42.30 29.84 -4.16
C VAL A 415 -43.71 30.46 -4.26
N ALA A 416 -44.53 30.35 -3.22
CA ALA A 416 -45.86 30.94 -3.10
C ALA A 416 -45.84 32.24 -2.26
#